data_AF-A0A377V4I7-F1
#
_entry.id   AF-A0A377V4I7-F1
#
_cell.length_a   1.000
_cell.length_b   1.000
_cell.length_c   1.000
_cell.angle_alpha   90.00
_cell.angle_beta   90.00
_cell.angle_gamma   90.00
#
_symmetry.space_group_name_H-M   'P 1'
#
loop_
_entity.id
_entity.type
_entity.pdbx_description
1 polymer ?
#
loop_
_entity_poly.entity_id
_entity_poly.type
_entity_poly.pdbx_seq_one_letter_code
_entity_poly.pdbx_strand_id
1 'polypeptide(L)'
;MIIGAGAYTVEKANDLINKGLIDAVAFGRDYIANPDLVARLQKKAPLNPQRPESFYGGGAEGYTITRLCNPSIDSGDVSPLYSTF
;
A
#
# COMPACT_ATOMS: atom_id res chain seq x y z
N MET A 1 13.58 -8.62 -18.47
CA MET A 1 12.82 -8.35 -17.24
C MET A 1 11.35 -8.55 -17.50
N ILE A 2 10.77 -9.64 -16.98
CA ILE A 2 9.36 -10.03 -17.07
C ILE A 2 8.77 -9.98 -15.66
N ILE A 3 7.68 -9.25 -15.49
CA ILE A 3 6.96 -9.15 -14.22
C ILE A 3 5.61 -9.88 -14.37
N GLY A 4 5.40 -10.94 -13.60
CA GLY A 4 4.12 -11.63 -13.53
C GLY A 4 3.14 -10.90 -12.60
N ALA A 5 1.89 -10.71 -13.02
CA ALA A 5 0.84 -10.12 -12.18
C ALA A 5 -0.48 -10.88 -12.31
N GLY A 6 -1.27 -10.92 -11.22
CA GLY A 6 -2.61 -11.53 -11.19
C GLY A 6 -2.69 -12.83 -10.39
N ALA A 7 -3.29 -12.74 -9.20
CA ALA A 7 -3.64 -13.89 -8.32
C ALA A 7 -2.50 -14.89 -8.10
N TYR A 8 -1.27 -14.40 -7.96
CA TYR A 8 -0.13 -15.23 -7.58
C TYR A 8 -0.20 -15.56 -6.08
N THR A 9 0.21 -16.78 -5.73
CA THR A 9 0.63 -17.10 -4.36
C THR A 9 2.16 -16.99 -4.27
N VAL A 10 2.70 -16.94 -3.06
CA VAL A 10 4.16 -16.91 -2.82
C VAL A 10 4.82 -18.16 -3.41
N GLU A 11 4.19 -19.31 -3.25
CA GLU A 11 4.70 -20.60 -3.73
C GLU A 11 4.77 -20.62 -5.25
N LYS A 12 3.69 -20.19 -5.92
CA LYS A 12 3.64 -20.11 -7.38
C LYS A 12 4.66 -19.10 -7.91
N ALA A 13 4.79 -17.95 -7.26
CA ALA A 13 5.77 -16.94 -7.67
C ALA A 13 7.20 -17.47 -7.57
N ASN A 14 7.55 -18.12 -6.45
CA ASN A 14 8.87 -18.71 -6.25
C ASN A 14 9.17 -19.81 -7.27
N ASP A 15 8.20 -20.68 -7.57
CA ASP A 15 8.36 -21.72 -8.59
C ASP A 15 8.68 -21.14 -9.98
N LEU A 16 7.97 -20.10 -10.41
CA LEU A 16 8.18 -19.48 -11.71
C LEU A 16 9.48 -18.68 -11.81
N ILE A 17 9.89 -18.02 -10.72
CA ILE A 17 11.19 -17.34 -10.63
C ILE A 17 12.31 -18.38 -10.73
N ASN A 18 12.22 -19.48 -9.99
CA ASN A 18 13.22 -20.56 -10.03
C ASN A 18 13.31 -21.23 -11.41
N LYS A 19 12.20 -21.26 -12.17
CA LYS A 19 12.16 -21.76 -13.55
C LYS A 19 12.65 -20.74 -14.58
N GLY A 20 13.00 -19.52 -14.17
CA GLY A 20 13.43 -18.44 -15.07
C GLY A 20 12.32 -17.91 -15.98
N LEU A 21 11.05 -18.16 -15.62
CA LEU A 21 9.90 -17.75 -16.44
C LEU A 21 9.48 -16.30 -16.17
N ILE A 22 9.76 -15.80 -14.97
CA ILE A 22 9.53 -14.41 -14.56
C ILE A 22 10.72 -13.93 -13.71
N ASP A 23 11.03 -12.64 -13.78
CA ASP A 23 12.07 -12.01 -12.97
C ASP A 23 11.51 -11.47 -11.64
N ALA A 24 10.23 -11.10 -11.62
CA ALA A 24 9.53 -10.63 -10.43
C ALA A 24 8.02 -10.90 -10.51
N VAL A 25 7.34 -10.76 -9.37
CA VAL A 25 5.88 -10.88 -9.26
C VAL A 25 5.28 -9.63 -8.60
N ALA A 26 4.11 -9.20 -9.07
CA ALA A 26 3.34 -8.10 -8.50
C ALA A 26 2.06 -8.63 -7.83
N PHE A 27 1.87 -8.24 -6.57
CA PHE A 27 0.67 -8.55 -5.77
C PHE A 27 -0.18 -7.29 -5.61
N GLY A 28 -1.30 -7.20 -6.33
CA GLY A 28 -2.18 -6.03 -6.26
C GLY A 28 -3.19 -6.12 -5.11
N ARG A 29 -4.14 -7.05 -5.21
CA ARG A 29 -5.25 -7.21 -4.25
C ARG A 29 -4.77 -7.47 -2.82
N ASP A 30 -3.72 -8.29 -2.68
CA ASP A 30 -3.13 -8.57 -1.38
C ASP A 30 -2.50 -7.32 -0.76
N TYR A 31 -1.89 -6.44 -1.57
CA TYR A 31 -1.29 -5.20 -1.10
C TYR A 31 -2.34 -4.15 -0.72
N ILE A 32 -3.49 -4.12 -1.42
CA ILE A 32 -4.63 -3.27 -1.03
C ILE A 32 -5.16 -3.68 0.36
N ALA A 33 -5.29 -4.99 0.62
CA ALA A 33 -5.77 -5.48 1.93
C ALA A 33 -4.69 -5.49 3.03
N ASN A 34 -3.40 -5.45 2.65
CA ASN A 34 -2.25 -5.57 3.54
C ASN A 34 -1.17 -4.57 3.10
N PRO A 35 -1.20 -3.30 3.56
CA PRO A 35 -0.16 -2.33 3.21
C PRO A 35 1.24 -2.76 3.72
N ASP A 36 1.28 -3.64 4.72
CA ASP A 36 2.48 -4.28 5.29
C ASP A 36 2.79 -5.66 4.68
N LEU A 37 2.26 -5.97 3.49
CA LEU A 37 2.37 -7.28 2.84
C LEU A 37 3.80 -7.82 2.85
N VAL A 38 4.79 -7.00 2.51
CA VAL A 38 6.21 -7.42 2.45
C VAL A 38 6.68 -8.00 3.79
N ALA A 39 6.38 -7.31 4.90
CA ALA A 39 6.77 -7.77 6.24
C ALA A 39 6.03 -9.06 6.63
N ARG A 40 4.75 -9.19 6.24
CA ARG A 40 3.97 -10.41 6.48
C ARG A 40 4.51 -11.60 5.71
N LEU A 41 4.84 -11.41 4.43
CA LEU A 41 5.43 -12.48 3.59
C LEU A 41 6.78 -12.94 4.14
N GLN A 42 7.65 -12.01 4.57
CA GLN A 42 8.94 -12.34 5.18
C GLN A 42 8.79 -13.15 6.48
N LYS A 43 7.79 -12.81 7.30
CA LYS A 43 7.51 -13.47 8.59
C LYS A 43 6.58 -14.69 8.47
N LYS A 44 6.09 -15.00 7.26
CA LYS A 44 5.01 -15.99 7.03
C LYS A 44 3.79 -15.73 7.92
N ALA A 45 3.48 -14.46 8.16
CA ALA A 45 2.34 -14.04 8.96
C ALA A 45 1.02 -14.17 8.16
N PRO A 46 -0.12 -14.39 8.84
CA PRO A 46 -1.42 -14.47 8.16
C PRO A 46 -1.75 -13.16 7.44
N LEU A 47 -2.33 -13.27 6.24
CA LEU A 47 -2.79 -12.12 5.45
C LEU A 47 -4.24 -11.79 5.81
N ASN A 48 -4.56 -10.50 5.81
CA ASN A 48 -5.93 -10.04 5.93
C ASN A 48 -6.73 -10.49 4.69
N PRO A 49 -8.01 -10.88 4.87
CA PRO A 49 -8.84 -11.28 3.75
C PRO A 49 -9.05 -10.12 2.78
N GLN A 50 -8.99 -10.43 1.49
CA GLN A 50 -9.34 -9.51 0.42
C GLN A 50 -10.83 -9.14 0.52
N ARG A 51 -11.14 -7.84 0.41
CA ARG A 51 -12.50 -7.31 0.36
C ARG A 51 -12.74 -6.67 -1.01
N PRO A 52 -13.11 -7.45 -2.04
CA PRO A 52 -13.31 -6.94 -3.39
C PRO A 52 -14.26 -5.75 -3.49
N GLU A 53 -15.24 -5.70 -2.59
CA GLU A 53 -16.20 -4.61 -2.42
C GLU A 53 -15.55 -3.26 -2.10
N SER A 54 -14.36 -3.24 -1.48
CA SER A 54 -13.61 -2.01 -1.16
C SER A 54 -12.50 -1.70 -2.15
N PHE A 55 -12.22 -2.56 -3.14
CA PHE A 55 -11.12 -2.33 -4.10
C PHE A 55 -11.40 -1.17 -5.06
N TYR A 56 -12.66 -0.98 -5.42
CA TYR A 56 -13.09 0.02 -6.41
C TYR A 56 -14.35 0.77 -5.96
N GLY A 57 -14.52 0.94 -4.64
CA GLY A 57 -15.54 1.80 -4.06
C GLY A 57 -14.97 3.21 -3.85
N GLY A 58 -15.47 4.21 -4.59
CA GLY A 58 -15.07 5.62 -4.49
C GLY A 58 -15.47 6.32 -3.18
N GLY A 59 -15.41 5.64 -2.05
CA GLY A 59 -15.51 6.22 -0.71
C GLY A 59 -14.12 6.43 -0.13
N ALA A 60 -13.93 7.53 0.60
CA ALA A 60 -12.64 7.91 1.22
C ALA A 60 -12.07 6.88 2.22
N GLU A 61 -12.83 5.83 2.55
CA GLU A 61 -12.42 4.70 3.37
C GLU A 61 -11.57 3.70 2.57
N GLY A 62 -10.27 3.99 2.49
CA GLY A 62 -9.29 3.07 1.90
C GLY A 62 -8.14 3.73 1.16
N TYR A 63 -8.23 5.05 0.90
CA TYR A 63 -7.23 5.77 0.10
C TYR A 63 -6.54 6.94 0.81
N THR A 64 -6.94 7.31 2.03
CA THR A 64 -6.42 8.54 2.65
C THR A 64 -5.57 8.23 3.88
N ILE A 65 -4.25 8.27 3.71
CA ILE A 65 -3.31 8.43 4.82
C ILE A 65 -3.20 9.92 5.20
N THR A 66 -4.32 10.57 5.50
CA THR A 66 -4.27 11.91 6.12
C THR A 66 -4.00 11.73 7.60
N ARG A 67 -2.72 11.63 7.90
CA ARG A 67 -2.13 11.96 9.20
C ARG A 67 -2.86 13.17 9.79
N LEU A 68 -3.50 12.94 10.93
CA LEU A 68 -3.93 13.90 11.94
C LEU A 68 -3.47 15.35 11.69
N CYS A 69 -4.29 16.16 11.00
CA CYS A 69 -4.36 17.58 11.33
C CYS A 69 -5.51 17.69 12.32
N ASN A 70 -5.16 17.72 13.60
CA ASN A 70 -6.09 18.03 14.68
C ASN A 70 -6.42 19.53 14.59
N PRO A 71 -7.64 19.95 14.22
CA PRO A 71 -7.97 21.35 14.00
C PRO A 71 -7.99 22.18 15.30
N SER A 72 -7.72 21.58 16.45
CA SER A 72 -7.63 22.27 17.74
C SER A 72 -6.21 22.73 18.12
N ILE A 73 -5.18 22.54 17.28
CA ILE A 73 -3.80 23.00 17.57
C ILE A 73 -3.26 24.03 16.55
N ASP A 74 -4.04 24.44 15.54
CA ASP A 74 -3.57 25.43 14.55
C ASP A 74 -4.44 26.70 14.52
N SER A 75 -4.69 27.26 15.70
CA SER A 75 -5.27 28.60 15.84
C SER A 75 -4.29 29.50 16.60
N GLY A 76 -3.25 29.95 15.89
CA GLY A 76 -2.39 31.04 16.36
C GLY A 76 -0.92 30.83 16.05
N ASP A 77 -0.50 31.19 14.84
CA ASP A 77 0.52 32.21 14.57
C ASP A 77 1.03 32.03 13.13
N VAL A 78 0.45 32.77 12.19
CA VAL A 78 1.10 33.01 10.89
C VAL A 78 1.17 34.52 10.67
N SER A 79 2.09 35.15 11.39
CA SER A 79 2.53 36.51 11.06
C SER A 79 3.32 36.48 9.75
N PRO A 80 2.96 37.29 8.72
CA PRO A 80 3.68 37.32 7.45
C PRO A 80 4.89 38.26 7.60
N LEU A 81 6.10 37.70 7.78
CA LEU A 81 7.32 38.50 7.73
C LEU A 81 7.92 38.49 6.32
N TYR A 82 7.35 39.34 5.45
CA TYR A 82 8.10 40.00 4.39
C TYR A 82 7.69 41.47 4.31
N SER A 83 8.51 42.36 4.88
CA SER A 83 8.54 43.79 4.53
C SER A 83 9.92 44.35 4.81
N THR A 84 10.67 44.54 3.73
CA THR A 84 11.63 45.62 3.44
C THR A 84 11.98 46.55 4.61
N PHE A 85 13.25 46.54 5.06
CA PHE A 85 14.28 47.60 4.95
C PHE A 85 15.59 47.09 5.57
#